data_AF-A0A1J3FG00-F1
#
_entry.id   AF-A0A1J3FG00-F1
#
_cell.length_a   1.000
_cell.length_b   1.000
_cell.length_c   1.000
_cell.angle_alpha   90.00
_cell.angle_beta   90.00
_cell.angle_gamma   90.00
#
_symmetry.space_group_name_H-M   'P 1'
#
loop_
_entity.id
_entity.type
_entity.pdbx_description
1 polymer ?
#
loop_
_entity_poly.entity_id
_entity_poly.type
_entity_poly.pdbx_seq_one_letter_code
_entity_poly.pdbx_strand_id
1 'polypeptide(L)'
;DKQVFRLCQINHVYEVQSLNEDEALQLFSQCAFGEDIREENLLELSKEVIDYTNGNPLALSFYGGELKGKKLSEMETTFLKLKLRTPYKIHYLFKSSYETLNDNEKNIFLDIACFFTGEDV
;
A
#
# COMPACT_ATOMS: atom_id res chain seq x y z
N ASP A 1 16.01 6.99 -9.33
CA ASP A 1 16.71 7.52 -8.12
C ASP A 1 18.10 6.94 -7.87
N LYS A 2 18.28 5.63 -7.60
CA LYS A 2 19.62 5.06 -7.31
C LYS A 2 20.66 5.31 -8.42
N GLN A 3 20.25 5.34 -9.69
CA GLN A 3 21.14 5.69 -10.81
C GLN A 3 21.62 7.15 -10.77
N VAL A 4 20.75 8.09 -10.40
CA VAL A 4 21.07 9.52 -10.26
C VAL A 4 22.01 9.74 -9.07
N PHE A 5 21.76 9.05 -7.95
CA PHE A 5 22.64 9.12 -6.77
C PHE A 5 24.08 8.71 -7.09
N ARG A 6 24.27 7.68 -7.94
CA ARG A 6 25.61 7.28 -8.42
C ARG A 6 26.28 8.36 -9.26
N LEU A 7 25.54 9.02 -10.17
CA LEU A 7 26.08 10.11 -10.99
C LEU A 7 26.52 11.32 -10.14
N CYS A 8 25.83 11.56 -9.03
CA CYS A 8 26.14 12.64 -8.09
C CYS A 8 27.13 12.26 -6.98
N GLN A 9 27.78 11.09 -7.05
CA GLN A 9 28.74 10.60 -6.04
C GLN A 9 28.16 10.54 -4.61
N ILE A 10 26.86 10.27 -4.49
CA ILE A 10 26.22 10.07 -3.19
C ILE A 10 26.51 8.63 -2.73
N ASN A 11 27.34 8.51 -1.69
CA ASN A 11 27.81 7.23 -1.15
C ASN A 11 26.98 6.72 0.05
N HIS A 12 26.05 7.55 0.56
CA HIS A 12 25.17 7.20 1.67
C HIS A 12 23.72 7.27 1.20
N VAL A 13 23.11 6.09 1.01
CA VAL A 13 21.70 5.95 0.64
C VAL A 13 20.98 5.31 1.81
N TYR A 14 19.96 5.98 2.34
CA TYR A 14 19.06 5.44 3.35
C TYR A 14 17.82 4.88 2.66
N GLU A 15 17.53 3.59 2.88
CA GLU A 15 16.33 2.95 2.38
C GLU A 15 15.22 3.04 3.43
N VAL A 16 14.18 3.80 3.12
CA VAL A 16 13.02 3.98 4.00
C VAL A 16 12.27 2.64 4.08
N GLN A 17 12.16 2.10 5.29
CA GLN A 17 11.45 0.86 5.56
C GLN A 17 9.93 1.08 5.54
N SER A 18 9.16 0.00 5.38
CA SER A 18 7.73 0.00 5.65
C SER A 18 7.44 0.31 7.12
N LEU A 19 6.21 0.72 7.40
CA LEU A 19 5.76 0.94 8.77
C LEU A 19 5.76 -0.38 9.53
N ASN A 20 6.18 -0.33 10.79
CA ASN A 20 5.96 -1.45 11.70
C ASN A 20 4.47 -1.55 12.08
N GLU A 21 4.07 -2.64 12.75
CA GLU A 21 2.66 -2.92 13.07
C GLU A 21 2.01 -1.79 13.89
N ASP A 22 2.71 -1.23 14.88
CA ASP A 22 2.20 -0.15 15.73
C ASP A 22 2.01 1.15 14.93
N GLU A 23 3.01 1.53 14.12
CA GLU A 23 2.95 2.71 13.24
C GLU A 23 1.85 2.57 12.18
N ALA A 24 1.72 1.37 11.60
CA ALA A 24 0.70 1.07 10.61
C ALA A 24 -0.70 1.16 11.23
N LEU A 25 -0.90 0.56 12.41
CA LEU A 25 -2.17 0.64 13.14
C LEU A 25 -2.52 2.09 13.46
N GLN A 26 -1.57 2.88 13.96
CA GLN A 26 -1.79 4.28 14.24
C GLN A 26 -2.21 5.05 12.99
N LEU A 27 -1.51 4.86 11.87
CA LEU A 27 -1.85 5.52 10.60
C LEU A 27 -3.23 5.11 10.10
N PHE A 28 -3.54 3.82 10.10
CA PHE A 28 -4.84 3.30 9.69
C PHE A 28 -5.97 3.93 10.52
N SER A 29 -5.83 3.91 11.85
CA SER A 29 -6.83 4.45 12.77
C SER A 29 -7.07 5.95 12.52
N GLN A 30 -6.00 6.72 12.33
CA GLN A 30 -6.11 8.13 11.98
C GLN A 30 -6.82 8.35 10.64
N CYS A 31 -6.55 7.52 9.62
CA CYS A 31 -7.19 7.64 8.32
C CYS A 31 -8.67 7.22 8.33
N ALA A 32 -9.00 6.10 8.99
CA ALA A 32 -10.33 5.51 9.00
C ALA A 32 -11.28 6.15 10.02
N PHE A 33 -10.75 6.56 11.18
CA PHE A 33 -11.56 7.02 12.31
C PHE A 33 -11.28 8.47 12.69
N GLY A 34 -10.11 9.02 12.34
CA GLY A 34 -9.70 10.37 12.72
C GLY A 34 -9.11 10.48 14.12
N GLU A 35 -8.93 9.35 14.80
CA GLU A 35 -8.30 9.23 16.11
C GLU A 35 -7.65 7.84 16.24
N ASP A 36 -6.82 7.65 17.26
CA ASP A 36 -6.23 6.34 17.55
C ASP A 36 -7.25 5.47 18.29
N ILE A 37 -7.79 4.46 17.59
CA ILE A 37 -8.79 3.53 18.12
C ILE A 37 -8.18 2.14 18.23
N ARG A 38 -8.40 1.48 19.39
CA ARG A 38 -7.87 0.16 19.74
C ARG A 38 -8.95 -0.82 20.23
N GLU A 39 -10.17 -0.70 19.72
CA GLU A 39 -11.24 -1.67 20.00
C GLU A 39 -10.95 -3.02 19.33
N GLU A 40 -11.25 -4.14 20.01
CA GLU A 40 -10.82 -5.49 19.62
C GLU A 40 -11.35 -5.95 18.25
N ASN A 41 -12.60 -5.63 17.93
CA ASN A 41 -13.22 -5.90 16.64
C ASN A 41 -12.68 -4.98 15.51
N LEU A 42 -12.30 -3.74 15.83
CA LEU A 42 -11.67 -2.84 14.86
C LEU A 42 -10.20 -3.22 14.62
N LEU A 43 -9.54 -3.81 15.61
CA LEU A 43 -8.17 -4.32 15.51
C LEU A 43 -8.06 -5.46 14.50
N GLU A 44 -9.04 -6.37 14.43
CA GLU A 44 -9.01 -7.48 13.48
C GLU A 44 -9.07 -7.01 12.03
N LEU A 45 -10.01 -6.12 11.69
CA LEU A 45 -10.08 -5.52 10.36
C LEU A 45 -8.82 -4.68 10.05
N SER A 46 -8.32 -3.92 11.03
CA SER A 46 -7.11 -3.11 10.86
C SER A 46 -5.92 -3.99 10.50
N LYS A 47 -5.74 -5.12 11.17
CA LYS A 47 -4.68 -6.10 10.87
C LYS A 47 -4.80 -6.65 9.46
N GLU A 48 -6.00 -7.01 9.01
CA GLU A 48 -6.19 -7.52 7.64
C GLU A 48 -5.80 -6.46 6.58
N VAL A 49 -6.11 -5.19 6.82
CA VAL A 49 -5.72 -4.08 5.92
C VAL A 49 -4.21 -3.84 5.97
N ILE A 50 -3.60 -3.87 7.16
CA ILE A 50 -2.15 -3.67 7.34
C ILE A 50 -1.37 -4.78 6.62
N ASP A 51 -1.77 -6.04 6.80
CA ASP A 51 -1.16 -7.20 6.14
C ASP A 51 -1.31 -7.09 4.62
N TYR A 52 -2.50 -6.74 4.14
CA TYR A 52 -2.74 -6.59 2.70
C TYR A 52 -1.90 -5.47 2.07
N THR A 53 -1.61 -4.41 2.82
CA THR A 53 -0.81 -3.26 2.35
C THR A 53 0.68 -3.40 2.64
N ASN A 54 1.08 -4.47 3.34
CA ASN A 54 2.45 -4.74 3.77
C ASN A 54 3.15 -3.53 4.44
N GLY A 55 2.40 -2.80 5.27
CA GLY A 55 2.91 -1.60 5.96
C GLY A 55 3.27 -0.42 5.04
N ASN A 56 2.85 -0.44 3.77
CA ASN A 56 3.07 0.69 2.85
C ASN A 56 2.18 1.88 3.28
N PRO A 57 2.74 3.03 3.70
CA PRO A 57 1.96 4.12 4.27
C PRO A 57 0.97 4.73 3.27
N LEU A 58 1.32 4.77 1.99
CA LEU A 58 0.45 5.33 0.95
C LEU A 58 -0.75 4.42 0.66
N ALA A 59 -0.51 3.12 0.54
CA ALA A 59 -1.59 2.13 0.38
C ALA A 59 -2.49 2.12 1.61
N LEU A 60 -1.90 2.06 2.81
CA LEU A 60 -2.65 2.02 4.07
C LEU A 60 -3.55 3.25 4.25
N SER A 61 -3.03 4.45 3.98
CA SER A 61 -3.80 5.69 4.04
C SER A 61 -4.96 5.70 3.06
N PHE A 62 -4.76 5.14 1.85
CA PHE A 62 -5.80 5.01 0.85
C PHE A 62 -6.94 4.12 1.35
N TYR A 63 -6.63 2.91 1.83
CA TYR A 63 -7.65 1.99 2.33
C TYR A 63 -8.37 2.55 3.56
N GLY A 64 -7.63 3.11 4.53
CA GLY A 64 -8.25 3.76 5.69
C GLY A 64 -9.21 4.88 5.28
N GLY A 65 -8.81 5.74 4.33
CA GLY A 65 -9.67 6.80 3.79
C GLY A 65 -10.93 6.28 3.09
N GLU A 66 -10.81 5.20 2.30
CA GLU A 66 -11.96 4.56 1.66
C GLU A 66 -12.89 3.86 2.67
N LEU A 67 -12.43 3.54 3.88
CA LEU A 67 -13.26 2.95 4.94
C LEU A 67 -13.86 3.99 5.90
N LYS A 68 -13.42 5.25 5.83
CA LYS A 68 -13.84 6.32 6.74
C LYS A 68 -15.35 6.51 6.82
N GLY A 69 -15.85 6.65 8.05
CA GLY A 69 -17.26 6.96 8.36
C GLY A 69 -18.25 5.82 8.15
N LYS A 70 -17.78 4.61 7.84
CA LYS A 70 -18.61 3.41 7.68
C LYS A 70 -18.73 2.64 8.99
N LYS A 71 -19.82 1.88 9.14
CA LYS A 71 -19.94 0.90 10.24
C LYS A 71 -19.07 -0.32 9.96
N LEU A 72 -18.65 -1.06 10.99
CA LEU A 72 -17.76 -2.22 10.85
C LEU A 72 -18.17 -3.20 9.73
N SER A 73 -19.44 -3.63 9.70
CA SER A 73 -19.95 -4.54 8.66
C SER A 73 -19.86 -3.98 7.24
N GLU A 74 -20.02 -2.65 7.09
CA GLU A 74 -19.88 -1.96 5.81
C GLU A 74 -18.40 -1.81 5.44
N MET A 75 -17.52 -1.63 6.43
CA MET A 75 -16.07 -1.55 6.21
C MET A 75 -15.53 -2.87 5.68
N GLU A 76 -15.87 -4.00 6.31
CA GLU A 76 -15.50 -5.34 5.85
C GLU A 76 -15.97 -5.59 4.41
N THR A 77 -17.25 -5.30 4.13
CA THR A 77 -17.83 -5.46 2.80
C THR A 77 -17.14 -4.55 1.77
N THR A 78 -16.80 -3.32 2.16
CA THR A 78 -16.10 -2.35 1.30
C THR A 78 -14.68 -2.84 1.03
N PHE A 79 -13.95 -3.26 2.06
CA PHE A 79 -12.59 -3.76 1.92
C PHE A 79 -12.52 -4.97 0.99
N LEU A 80 -13.41 -5.95 1.14
CA LEU A 80 -13.53 -7.09 0.22
C LEU A 80 -13.73 -6.66 -1.24
N LYS A 81 -14.59 -5.66 -1.49
CA LYS A 81 -14.80 -5.12 -2.85
C LYS A 81 -13.55 -4.43 -3.40
N LEU A 82 -12.82 -3.71 -2.56
CA LEU A 82 -11.57 -3.03 -2.93
C LEU A 82 -10.45 -4.02 -3.24
N LYS A 83 -10.39 -5.18 -2.55
CA LYS A 83 -9.45 -6.28 -2.86
C LYS A 83 -9.73 -6.92 -4.22
N LEU A 84 -11.01 -7.06 -4.58
CA LEU A 84 -11.43 -7.64 -5.87
C LEU A 84 -11.18 -6.70 -7.05
N ARG A 85 -11.27 -5.39 -6.82
CA ARG A 85 -11.01 -4.37 -7.84
C ARG A 85 -10.16 -3.27 -7.22
N THR A 86 -8.85 -3.37 -7.44
CA THR A 86 -7.91 -2.33 -7.07
C THR A 86 -8.36 -1.00 -7.67
N PRO A 87 -8.62 0.03 -6.86
CA PRO A 87 -9.15 1.29 -7.37
C PRO A 87 -8.18 1.97 -8.31
N TYR A 88 -8.70 2.62 -9.35
CA TYR A 88 -7.91 3.37 -10.33
C TYR A 88 -6.96 4.39 -9.66
N LYS A 89 -7.34 4.93 -8.50
CA LYS A 89 -6.50 5.83 -7.71
C LYS A 89 -5.16 5.20 -7.30
N ILE A 90 -5.14 3.93 -6.87
CA ILE A 90 -3.89 3.22 -6.58
C ILE A 90 -3.08 3.02 -7.87
N HIS A 91 -3.73 2.61 -8.96
CA HIS A 91 -3.05 2.49 -10.26
C HIS A 91 -2.41 3.80 -10.71
N TYR A 92 -3.07 4.94 -10.52
CA TYR A 92 -2.56 6.25 -10.91
C TYR A 92 -1.28 6.63 -10.16
N LEU A 93 -1.18 6.27 -8.88
CA LEU A 93 0.01 6.56 -8.07
C LEU A 93 1.27 5.89 -8.65
N PHE A 94 1.14 4.63 -9.10
CA PHE A 94 2.25 3.87 -9.69
C PHE A 94 2.37 4.02 -11.21
N LYS A 95 1.36 4.61 -11.86
CA LYS A 95 1.38 4.79 -13.32
C LYS A 95 2.58 5.61 -13.75
N SER A 96 2.90 6.69 -13.02
CA SER A 96 4.03 7.54 -13.37
C SER A 96 5.34 6.75 -13.44
N SER A 97 5.63 5.90 -12.44
CA SER A 97 6.80 5.03 -12.44
C SER A 97 6.77 4.00 -13.57
N TYR A 98 5.61 3.39 -13.84
CA TYR A 98 5.46 2.43 -14.92
C TYR A 98 5.71 3.07 -16.30
N GLU A 99 5.22 4.29 -16.53
CA GLU A 99 5.39 4.98 -17.81
C GLU A 99 6.84 5.38 -18.10
N THR A 100 7.71 5.46 -17.08
CA THR A 100 9.15 5.70 -17.28
C THR A 100 9.92 4.49 -17.80
N LEU A 101 9.34 3.30 -17.72
CA LEU A 101 9.95 2.06 -18.22
C LEU A 101 9.92 2.01 -19.75
N ASN A 102 10.95 1.40 -20.34
CA ASN A 102 10.91 1.07 -21.77
C ASN A 102 10.01 -0.15 -22.05
N ASP A 103 9.69 -0.41 -23.31
CA ASP A 103 8.72 -1.44 -23.70
C ASP A 103 9.10 -2.85 -23.19
N ASN A 104 10.39 -3.18 -23.17
CA ASN A 104 10.85 -4.48 -22.67
C ASN A 104 10.70 -4.57 -21.14
N GLU A 105 11.07 -3.52 -20.41
CA GLU A 105 10.89 -3.45 -18.96
C GLU A 105 9.41 -3.50 -18.55
N LYS A 106 8.53 -2.86 -19.33
CA LYS A 106 7.08 -2.94 -19.15
C LYS A 106 6.58 -4.37 -19.29
N ASN A 107 7.00 -5.09 -20.33
CA ASN A 107 6.62 -6.49 -20.54
C ASN A 107 7.12 -7.38 -19.38
N ILE A 108 8.37 -7.22 -18.97
CA ILE A 108 8.93 -7.97 -17.82
C ILE A 108 8.15 -7.68 -16.54
N PHE A 109 7.81 -6.42 -16.27
CA PHE A 109 7.01 -6.05 -15.10
C PHE A 109 5.63 -6.72 -15.13
N LEU A 110 4.97 -6.76 -16.30
CA LEU A 110 3.68 -7.42 -16.46
C LEU A 110 3.78 -8.94 -16.27
N ASP A 111 4.85 -9.57 -16.76
CA ASP A 111 5.09 -11.00 -16.54
C ASP A 111 5.25 -11.30 -15.04
N ILE A 112 6.03 -10.49 -14.32
CA ILE A 112 6.18 -10.60 -12.85
C ILE A 112 4.82 -10.47 -12.15
N ALA A 113 4.07 -9.41 -12.47
CA ALA A 113 2.78 -9.14 -11.84
C ALA A 113 1.72 -10.21 -12.15
N CYS A 114 1.71 -10.76 -13.36
CA CYS A 114 0.69 -11.74 -13.78
C CYS A 114 0.97 -13.15 -13.26
N PHE A 115 2.24 -13.57 -13.21
CA PHE A 115 2.60 -14.97 -12.99
C PHE A 115 3.25 -15.23 -11.62
N PHE A 116 3.85 -14.24 -10.99
CA PHE A 116 4.66 -14.41 -9.78
C PHE A 116 4.11 -13.63 -8.58
N THR A 117 2.81 -13.31 -8.57
CA THR A 117 2.19 -12.62 -7.43
C THR A 117 2.25 -13.49 -6.18
N GLY A 118 2.91 -12.99 -5.13
CA GLY A 118 3.03 -13.68 -3.84
C GLY A 118 4.18 -14.69 -3.77
N GLU A 119 4.99 -14.80 -4.82
CA GLU A 119 6.23 -15.58 -4.80
C GLU A 119 7.43 -14.70 -4.39
N ASP A 120 8.41 -15.31 -3.73
CA ASP A 120 9.71 -14.67 -3.45
C ASP A 120 10.60 -14.90 -4.68
N VAL A 121 10.81 -13.85 -5.49
CA VAL A 121 11.46 -13.87 -6.82
C VAL A 121 12.84 -13.25 -6.78
#